data_AF-A0A432SUG9-F1
#
_entry.id   AF-A0A432SUG9-F1
#
_cell.length_a   1.000
_cell.length_b   1.000
_cell.length_c   1.000
_cell.angle_alpha   90.00
_cell.angle_beta   90.00
_cell.angle_gamma   90.00
#
_symmetry.space_group_name_H-M   'P 1'
#
loop_
_entity.id
_entity.type
_entity.pdbx_description
1 polymer ?
#
loop_
_entity_poly.entity_id
_entity_poly.type
_entity_poly.pdbx_seq_one_letter_code
_entity_poly.pdbx_strand_id
1 'polypeptide(L)'
;MCGIVGYIGAREKKEILLNGLQELEYRGYDSAGIAIIENKELKNFKTVGRLKNLREKTKSYQSEGFGVSIGHTRWATHGKPTELNAHPHMGVYSFVVHNGIIENYQELKTELQNDGIQFLSQTDTETIVHLFEKNYNKLQDAWQSFKNTLEKLEGAYATLLITEADVDTIFFAKHGSPMLIGFKDDDIFFASSDTPIIGKATEVYYLEDGEYGYAKDGKITLFDKNGEKTFTKQALATDKAMAQKDGFRFFMEKEIYEQSQVMNDTMMGRVLEDKIEFEELTEKLFENITNIKICACGTSYHSALTGAYLLERMAKIPCQV
;
A
#
# COMPACT_ATOMS: atom_id res chain seq x y z
N MET A 1 7.55 -5.33 -1.62
CA MET A 1 6.10 -5.08 -1.83
C MET A 1 5.55 -4.45 -0.56
N CYS A 2 4.77 -3.38 -0.58
CA CYS A 2 4.27 -2.81 0.67
C CYS A 2 3.18 -3.70 1.32
N GLY A 3 2.78 -3.39 2.55
CA GLY A 3 1.74 -4.11 3.27
C GLY A 3 0.62 -3.18 3.72
N ILE A 4 -0.63 -3.51 3.40
CA ILE A 4 -1.84 -2.82 3.91
C ILE A 4 -2.57 -3.71 4.91
N VAL A 5 -3.06 -3.09 5.99
CA VAL A 5 -4.05 -3.65 6.91
C VAL A 5 -5.12 -2.59 7.18
N GLY A 6 -6.39 -2.98 7.23
CA GLY A 6 -7.49 -2.13 7.69
C GLY A 6 -8.42 -2.91 8.60
N TYR A 7 -9.16 -2.19 9.44
CA TYR A 7 -10.11 -2.78 10.36
C TYR A 7 -11.27 -1.83 10.68
N ILE A 8 -12.49 -2.37 10.62
CA ILE A 8 -13.72 -1.77 11.14
C ILE A 8 -14.28 -2.69 12.21
N GLY A 9 -14.54 -2.15 13.39
CA GLY A 9 -15.23 -2.88 14.46
C GLY A 9 -14.94 -2.31 15.85
N ALA A 10 -15.35 -3.05 16.87
CA ALA A 10 -15.34 -2.59 18.26
C ALA A 10 -14.10 -3.02 19.08
N ARG A 11 -13.22 -3.85 18.51
CA ARG A 11 -12.00 -4.30 19.19
C ARG A 11 -10.93 -3.20 19.16
N GLU A 12 -9.90 -3.38 19.99
CA GLU A 12 -8.74 -2.48 20.06
C GLU A 12 -8.05 -2.43 18.67
N LYS A 13 -8.22 -1.31 17.96
CA LYS A 13 -7.82 -1.14 16.56
C LYS A 13 -6.30 -1.14 16.39
N LYS A 14 -5.59 -0.46 17.30
CA LYS A 14 -4.13 -0.30 17.25
C LYS A 14 -3.43 -1.67 17.25
N GLU A 15 -3.78 -2.58 18.15
CA GLU A 15 -3.23 -3.93 18.22
C GLU A 15 -3.63 -4.77 17.00
N ILE A 16 -4.85 -4.63 16.48
CA ILE A 16 -5.24 -5.31 15.24
C ILE A 16 -4.34 -4.90 14.09
N LEU A 17 -4.12 -3.60 13.90
CA LEU A 17 -3.25 -3.05 12.87
C LEU A 17 -1.79 -3.48 13.10
N LEU A 18 -1.22 -3.25 14.29
CA LEU A 18 0.18 -3.58 14.58
C LEU A 18 0.46 -5.08 14.43
N ASN A 19 -0.44 -5.95 14.92
CA ASN A 19 -0.28 -7.39 14.74
C ASN A 19 -0.43 -7.79 13.27
N GLY A 20 -1.32 -7.14 12.51
CA GLY A 20 -1.45 -7.40 11.09
C GLY A 20 -0.22 -6.97 10.29
N LEU A 21 0.29 -5.76 10.56
CA LEU A 21 1.48 -5.21 9.91
C LEU A 21 2.74 -6.02 10.23
N GLN A 22 2.81 -6.62 11.43
CA GLN A 22 3.92 -7.50 11.79
C GLN A 22 4.00 -8.73 10.89
N GLU A 23 2.85 -9.26 10.47
CA GLU A 23 2.78 -10.38 9.53
C GLU A 23 3.13 -9.97 8.09
N LEU A 24 3.32 -8.68 7.81
CA LEU A 24 3.69 -8.12 6.49
C LEU A 24 5.08 -7.49 6.48
N GLU A 25 5.79 -7.43 7.62
CA GLU A 25 7.10 -6.76 7.74
C GLU A 25 8.17 -7.38 6.82
N TYR A 26 8.02 -8.65 6.44
CA TYR A 26 8.88 -9.30 5.45
C TYR A 26 8.79 -8.66 4.04
N ARG A 27 7.74 -7.89 3.76
CA ARG A 27 7.55 -7.23 2.46
C ARG A 27 8.06 -5.77 2.45
N GLY A 28 8.12 -5.10 3.61
CA GLY A 28 8.53 -3.69 3.75
C GLY A 28 8.89 -3.30 5.19
N TYR A 29 10.02 -2.61 5.37
CA TYR A 29 10.56 -2.25 6.69
C TYR A 29 11.20 -0.84 6.75
N ASP A 30 11.03 -0.02 5.70
CA ASP A 30 11.63 1.31 5.62
C ASP A 30 10.88 2.33 6.48
N SER A 31 9.57 2.17 6.59
CA SER A 31 8.70 2.93 7.49
C SER A 31 7.37 2.20 7.72
N ALA A 32 6.67 2.59 8.77
CA ALA A 32 5.34 2.09 9.07
C ALA A 32 4.47 3.19 9.69
N GLY A 33 3.15 3.05 9.55
CA GLY A 33 2.22 3.94 10.21
C GLY A 33 0.80 3.40 10.27
N ILE A 34 -0.01 4.02 11.11
CA ILE A 34 -1.43 3.72 11.31
C ILE A 34 -2.22 5.03 11.45
N ALA A 35 -3.49 5.00 11.01
CA ALA A 35 -4.48 6.01 11.27
C ALA A 35 -5.77 5.36 11.76
N ILE A 36 -6.40 5.97 12.76
CA ILE A 36 -7.58 5.46 13.45
C ILE A 36 -8.55 6.62 13.61
N ILE A 37 -9.81 6.39 13.24
CA ILE A 37 -10.93 7.26 13.59
C ILE A 37 -11.77 6.53 14.62
N GLU A 38 -11.92 7.14 15.79
CA GLU A 38 -12.79 6.67 16.86
C GLU A 38 -13.38 7.86 17.60
N ASN A 39 -14.62 7.77 18.08
CA ASN A 39 -15.28 8.89 18.76
C ASN A 39 -15.26 10.20 17.95
N LYS A 40 -15.26 10.11 16.61
CA LYS A 40 -15.12 11.23 15.67
C LYS A 40 -13.79 12.00 15.75
N GLU A 41 -12.79 11.43 16.40
CA GLU A 41 -11.43 11.97 16.43
C GLU A 41 -10.52 11.11 15.57
N LEU A 42 -9.77 11.76 14.68
CA LEU A 42 -8.76 11.11 13.89
C LEU A 42 -7.39 11.19 14.58
N LYS A 43 -6.75 10.03 14.77
CA LYS A 43 -5.39 9.89 15.30
C LYS A 43 -4.50 9.20 14.29
N ASN A 44 -3.28 9.69 14.13
CA ASN A 44 -2.28 9.07 13.26
C ASN A 44 -0.92 8.93 13.94
N PHE A 45 -0.20 7.87 13.58
CA PHE A 45 1.14 7.59 14.09
C PHE A 45 1.99 7.04 12.96
N LYS A 46 3.15 7.64 12.72
CA LYS A 46 4.10 7.22 11.69
C LYS A 46 5.52 7.15 12.24
N THR A 47 6.33 6.22 11.76
CA THR A 47 7.74 6.09 12.13
C THR A 47 8.58 5.64 10.95
N VAL A 48 9.82 6.14 10.86
CA VAL A 48 10.85 5.55 10.01
C VAL A 48 11.40 4.28 10.65
N GLY A 49 11.78 3.33 9.81
CA GLY A 49 12.34 2.04 10.19
C GLY A 49 11.27 0.99 10.50
N ARG A 50 11.71 -0.04 11.23
CA ARG A 50 10.93 -1.25 11.52
C ARG A 50 9.70 -0.98 12.38
N LEU A 51 8.73 -1.90 12.31
CA LEU A 51 7.45 -1.80 13.01
C LEU A 51 7.60 -1.69 14.54
N LYS A 52 8.69 -2.21 15.11
CA LYS A 52 9.02 -2.04 16.53
C LYS A 52 9.02 -0.56 16.96
N ASN A 53 9.47 0.34 16.10
CA ASN A 53 9.48 1.79 16.39
C ASN A 53 8.06 2.32 16.53
N LEU A 54 7.17 1.91 15.62
CA LEU A 54 5.75 2.29 15.67
C LEU A 54 5.10 1.75 16.95
N ARG A 55 5.36 0.48 17.31
CA ARG A 55 4.85 -0.11 18.57
C ARG A 55 5.25 0.70 19.79
N GLU A 56 6.51 1.15 19.89
CA GLU A 56 6.95 1.98 21.00
C GLU A 56 6.29 3.37 20.98
N LYS A 57 6.18 4.01 19.80
CA LYS A 57 5.53 5.32 19.65
C LYS A 57 4.05 5.28 20.05
N THR A 58 3.37 4.17 19.83
CA THR A 58 1.94 3.98 20.16
C THR A 58 1.70 3.32 21.51
N LYS A 59 2.74 3.12 22.34
CA LYS A 59 2.64 2.32 23.58
C LYS A 59 1.64 2.88 24.60
N SER A 60 1.54 4.19 24.70
CA SER A 60 0.60 4.87 25.61
C SER A 60 -0.80 5.07 25.02
N TYR A 61 -0.97 4.81 23.73
CA TYR A 61 -2.25 4.97 23.06
C TYR A 61 -3.04 3.66 23.13
N GLN A 62 -4.32 3.77 23.43
CA GLN A 62 -5.28 2.67 23.40
C GLN A 62 -6.55 3.18 22.73
N SER A 63 -7.14 2.33 21.91
CA SER A 63 -8.34 2.58 21.13
C SER A 63 -9.47 1.69 21.63
N GLU A 64 -10.67 2.23 21.72
CA GLU A 64 -11.81 1.55 22.36
C GLU A 64 -13.11 1.81 21.59
N GLY A 65 -14.08 0.90 21.75
CA GLY A 65 -15.36 0.98 21.08
C GLY A 65 -15.26 0.86 19.55
N PHE A 66 -16.37 1.14 18.88
CA PHE A 66 -16.44 1.10 17.42
C PHE A 66 -15.54 2.15 16.78
N GLY A 67 -14.99 1.84 15.62
CA GLY A 67 -14.28 2.80 14.78
C GLY A 67 -13.64 2.15 13.57
N VAL A 68 -13.01 2.98 12.75
CA VAL A 68 -12.34 2.56 11.52
C VAL A 68 -10.86 2.85 11.59
N SER A 69 -10.06 2.03 10.93
CA SER A 69 -8.61 2.13 11.03
C SER A 69 -7.90 1.54 9.82
N ILE A 70 -6.77 2.15 9.45
CA ILE A 70 -5.91 1.73 8.35
C ILE A 70 -4.45 1.79 8.78
N GLY A 71 -3.64 0.90 8.24
CA GLY A 71 -2.23 0.77 8.57
C GLY A 71 -1.40 0.31 7.38
N HIS A 72 -0.12 0.66 7.40
CA HIS A 72 0.79 0.39 6.30
C HIS A 72 2.22 0.10 6.76
N THR A 73 2.88 -0.82 6.05
CA THR A 73 4.34 -1.00 6.05
C THR A 73 4.87 -0.70 4.66
N ARG A 74 5.86 0.19 4.59
CA ARG A 74 6.38 0.71 3.32
C ARG A 74 7.72 0.09 2.97
N TRP A 75 7.84 -0.26 1.69
CA TRP A 75 9.09 -0.41 0.96
C TRP A 75 9.17 0.77 -0.01
N ALA A 76 10.12 1.68 0.17
CA ALA A 76 10.12 2.93 -0.59
C ALA A 76 10.39 2.67 -2.10
N THR A 77 9.47 3.11 -2.97
CA THR A 77 9.67 3.15 -4.43
C THR A 77 9.87 4.59 -4.92
N HIS A 78 9.07 5.53 -4.40
CA HIS A 78 9.12 6.97 -4.69
C HIS A 78 9.46 7.76 -3.42
N GLY A 79 10.46 8.64 -3.44
CA GLY A 79 10.87 9.44 -2.28
C GLY A 79 11.54 8.67 -1.13
N LYS A 80 12.49 9.35 -0.47
CA LYS A 80 13.33 8.74 0.60
C LYS A 80 12.51 8.25 1.80
N PRO A 81 12.97 7.21 2.54
CA PRO A 81 12.38 6.82 3.81
C PRO A 81 12.40 7.97 4.83
N THR A 82 11.26 8.64 4.98
CA THR A 82 11.04 9.71 5.95
C THR A 82 9.68 9.54 6.60
N GLU A 83 9.45 10.18 7.75
CA GLU A 83 8.13 10.12 8.40
C GLU A 83 7.05 10.79 7.55
N LEU A 84 7.41 11.82 6.76
CA LEU A 84 6.51 12.49 5.81
C LEU A 84 6.08 11.55 4.68
N ASN A 85 7.02 10.80 4.11
CA ASN A 85 6.75 9.82 3.05
C ASN A 85 6.20 8.48 3.57
N ALA A 86 6.13 8.28 4.89
CA ALA A 86 5.48 7.11 5.46
C ALA A 86 3.96 7.24 5.31
N HIS A 87 3.33 6.11 5.00
CA HIS A 87 1.86 6.00 4.98
C HIS A 87 1.35 5.81 6.42
N PRO A 88 0.08 6.14 6.72
CA PRO A 88 -0.90 6.75 5.82
C PRO A 88 -0.56 8.20 5.43
N HIS A 89 -0.84 8.57 4.18
CA HIS A 89 -0.76 9.97 3.73
C HIS A 89 -1.95 10.76 4.25
N MET A 90 -1.72 12.02 4.60
CA MET A 90 -2.66 12.90 5.30
C MET A 90 -3.10 14.02 4.37
N GLY A 91 -4.42 14.19 4.23
CA GLY A 91 -5.06 15.42 3.77
C GLY A 91 -5.43 16.32 4.97
N VAL A 92 -6.31 17.29 4.79
CA VAL A 92 -6.79 18.14 5.88
C VAL A 92 -7.58 17.33 6.92
N TYR A 93 -8.39 16.38 6.47
CA TYR A 93 -9.30 15.59 7.32
C TYR A 93 -9.43 14.13 6.85
N SER A 94 -8.59 13.68 5.92
CA SER A 94 -8.63 12.34 5.31
C SER A 94 -7.27 11.67 5.30
N PHE A 95 -7.25 10.34 5.36
CA PHE A 95 -6.03 9.54 5.39
C PHE A 95 -6.13 8.38 4.41
N VAL A 96 -5.03 8.11 3.71
CA VAL A 96 -4.97 7.06 2.69
C VAL A 96 -3.74 6.17 2.86
N VAL A 97 -3.92 4.87 2.67
CA VAL A 97 -2.82 3.90 2.49
C VAL A 97 -2.91 3.30 1.10
N HIS A 98 -1.77 3.10 0.47
CA HIS A 98 -1.68 2.66 -0.91
C HIS A 98 -0.55 1.64 -1.11
N ASN A 99 -0.82 0.62 -1.90
CA ASN A 99 0.14 -0.31 -2.47
C ASN A 99 0.04 -0.21 -3.99
N GLY A 100 1.14 0.06 -4.67
CA GLY A 100 1.17 0.21 -6.12
C GLY A 100 1.87 1.51 -6.52
N ILE A 101 1.60 1.98 -7.74
CA ILE A 101 2.13 3.21 -8.32
C ILE A 101 1.01 3.90 -9.08
N ILE A 102 0.75 5.17 -8.74
CA ILE A 102 -0.12 6.05 -9.53
C ILE A 102 0.73 6.67 -10.65
N GLU A 103 0.56 6.21 -11.88
CA GLU A 103 1.45 6.55 -13.00
C GLU A 103 1.28 8.00 -13.46
N ASN A 104 0.05 8.52 -13.43
CA ASN A 104 -0.26 9.90 -13.80
C ASN A 104 -0.16 10.90 -12.63
N TYR A 105 0.54 10.55 -11.54
CA TYR A 105 0.57 11.38 -10.33
C TYR A 105 1.15 12.79 -10.58
N GLN A 106 2.10 12.95 -11.53
CA GLN A 106 2.72 14.25 -11.82
C GLN A 106 1.71 15.23 -12.44
N GLU A 107 0.85 14.73 -13.34
CA GLU A 107 -0.22 15.51 -13.96
C GLU A 107 -1.25 15.92 -12.91
N LEU A 108 -1.71 14.97 -12.09
CA LEU A 108 -2.66 15.21 -11.00
C LEU A 108 -2.09 16.19 -9.97
N LYS A 109 -0.82 16.03 -9.59
CA LYS A 109 -0.14 16.93 -8.65
C LYS A 109 -0.08 18.35 -9.20
N THR A 110 0.24 18.53 -10.47
CA THR A 110 0.26 19.84 -11.13
C THR A 110 -1.13 20.47 -11.14
N GLU A 111 -2.18 19.69 -11.47
CA GLU A 111 -3.58 20.16 -11.40
C GLU A 111 -3.95 20.64 -9.99
N LEU A 112 -3.60 19.86 -8.96
CA LEU A 112 -3.92 20.15 -7.56
C LEU A 112 -3.13 21.37 -7.04
N GLN A 113 -1.86 21.52 -7.43
CA GLN A 113 -1.04 22.68 -7.08
C GLN A 113 -1.56 23.98 -7.71
N ASN A 114 -2.06 23.92 -8.95
CA ASN A 114 -2.70 25.06 -9.60
C ASN A 114 -3.98 25.50 -8.87
N ASP A 115 -4.66 24.57 -8.19
CA ASP A 115 -5.79 24.86 -7.30
C ASP A 115 -5.37 25.33 -5.89
N GLY A 116 -4.07 25.51 -5.65
CA GLY A 116 -3.51 26.03 -4.40
C GLY A 116 -3.23 24.97 -3.33
N ILE A 117 -3.32 23.67 -3.65
CA ILE A 117 -3.04 22.59 -2.71
C ILE A 117 -1.52 22.42 -2.54
N GLN A 118 -1.07 22.39 -1.29
CA GLN A 118 0.33 22.17 -0.95
C GLN A 118 0.60 20.68 -0.73
N PHE A 119 1.67 20.18 -1.36
CA PHE A 119 2.16 18.82 -1.16
C PHE A 119 3.33 18.82 -0.18
N LEU A 120 3.28 17.91 0.78
CA LEU A 120 4.30 17.77 1.82
C LEU A 120 5.28 16.64 1.56
N SER A 121 4.87 15.65 0.75
CA SER A 121 5.63 14.45 0.45
C SER A 121 6.12 14.43 -1.01
N GLN A 122 7.02 13.48 -1.27
CA GLN A 122 7.53 13.18 -2.61
C GLN A 122 6.82 11.96 -3.22
N THR A 123 5.74 11.49 -2.62
CA THR A 123 5.08 10.25 -3.03
C THR A 123 3.95 10.54 -4.01
N ASP A 124 3.73 9.60 -4.91
CA ASP A 124 2.55 9.49 -5.76
C ASP A 124 1.25 9.42 -4.92
N THR A 125 1.30 8.70 -3.80
CA THR A 125 0.16 8.37 -2.93
C THR A 125 -0.54 9.61 -2.35
N GLU A 126 0.19 10.69 -2.07
CA GLU A 126 -0.40 11.94 -1.56
C GLU A 126 -1.41 12.56 -2.54
N THR A 127 -1.28 12.29 -3.84
CA THR A 127 -2.26 12.77 -4.83
C THR A 127 -3.66 12.20 -4.60
N ILE A 128 -3.77 10.95 -4.12
CA ILE A 128 -5.06 10.27 -3.89
C ILE A 128 -5.88 11.02 -2.84
N VAL A 129 -5.26 11.38 -1.71
CA VAL A 129 -5.98 12.03 -0.59
C VAL A 129 -6.37 13.46 -0.92
N HIS A 130 -5.49 14.22 -1.59
CA HIS A 130 -5.79 15.59 -2.01
C HIS A 130 -6.85 15.63 -3.12
N LEU A 131 -6.83 14.67 -4.04
CA LEU A 131 -7.85 14.57 -5.08
C LEU A 131 -9.22 14.21 -4.48
N PHE A 132 -9.26 13.30 -3.50
CA PHE A 132 -10.46 13.00 -2.73
C PHE A 132 -11.03 14.24 -2.04
N GLU A 133 -10.22 14.97 -1.26
CA GLU A 133 -10.71 16.15 -0.54
C GLU A 133 -11.12 17.28 -1.49
N LYS A 134 -10.43 17.47 -2.62
CA LYS A 134 -10.87 18.41 -3.67
C LYS A 134 -12.24 18.06 -4.22
N ASN A 135 -12.51 16.77 -4.48
CA ASN A 135 -13.81 16.31 -4.93
C ASN A 135 -14.87 16.49 -3.83
N TYR A 136 -14.55 16.12 -2.59
CA TYR A 136 -15.46 16.25 -1.45
C TYR A 136 -15.84 17.69 -1.16
N ASN A 137 -14.88 18.61 -1.16
CA ASN A 137 -15.13 20.03 -0.92
C ASN A 137 -16.14 20.62 -1.92
N LYS A 138 -16.25 20.05 -3.13
CA LYS A 138 -17.22 20.46 -4.16
C LYS A 138 -18.57 19.74 -4.02
N LEU A 139 -18.55 18.43 -3.75
CA LEU A 139 -19.73 17.57 -3.81
C LEU A 139 -20.46 17.40 -2.48
N GLN A 140 -19.75 17.46 -1.36
CA GLN A 140 -20.22 17.11 -0.01
C GLN A 140 -20.83 15.69 0.06
N ASP A 141 -20.29 14.77 -0.74
CA ASP A 141 -20.65 13.35 -0.78
C ASP A 141 -19.36 12.54 -0.80
N ALA A 142 -19.05 11.85 0.30
CA ALA A 142 -17.80 11.10 0.44
C ALA A 142 -17.70 9.95 -0.57
N TRP A 143 -18.79 9.23 -0.81
CA TRP A 143 -18.79 8.11 -1.75
C TRP A 143 -18.59 8.59 -3.19
N GLN A 144 -19.36 9.59 -3.63
CA GLN A 144 -19.21 10.12 -4.99
C GLN A 144 -17.83 10.77 -5.19
N SER A 145 -17.28 11.38 -4.14
CA SER A 145 -15.94 11.97 -4.20
C SER A 145 -14.84 10.92 -4.32
N PHE A 146 -14.96 9.80 -3.60
CA PHE A 146 -14.06 8.66 -3.76
C PHE A 146 -14.15 8.06 -5.15
N LYS A 147 -15.36 7.86 -5.68
CA LYS A 147 -15.56 7.37 -7.04
C LYS A 147 -14.92 8.29 -8.10
N ASN A 148 -15.15 9.61 -8.01
CA ASN A 148 -14.54 10.59 -8.91
C ASN A 148 -13.02 10.64 -8.79
N THR A 149 -12.46 10.32 -7.61
CA THR A 149 -11.02 10.18 -7.44
C THR A 149 -10.51 8.97 -8.22
N LEU A 150 -11.13 7.80 -8.08
CA LEU A 150 -10.72 6.58 -8.78
C LEU A 150 -10.76 6.72 -10.31
N GLU A 151 -11.76 7.42 -10.85
CA GLU A 151 -11.91 7.66 -12.30
C GLU A 151 -10.73 8.44 -12.92
N LYS A 152 -9.93 9.13 -12.09
CA LYS A 152 -8.76 9.89 -12.52
C LYS A 152 -7.43 9.19 -12.28
N LEU A 153 -7.40 8.07 -11.52
CA LEU A 153 -6.15 7.39 -11.20
C LEU A 153 -5.76 6.43 -12.33
N GLU A 154 -4.51 6.52 -12.78
CA GLU A 154 -3.90 5.58 -13.72
C GLU A 154 -2.78 4.78 -13.04
N GLY A 155 -2.53 3.56 -13.53
CA GLY A 155 -1.54 2.64 -12.97
C GLY A 155 -2.16 1.52 -12.14
N ALA A 156 -1.39 0.98 -11.20
CA ALA A 156 -1.82 -0.11 -10.33
C ALA A 156 -1.87 0.38 -8.88
N TYR A 157 -2.97 0.11 -8.18
CA TYR A 157 -3.20 0.48 -6.80
C TYR A 157 -4.08 -0.51 -6.05
N ALA A 158 -3.80 -0.68 -4.77
CA ALA A 158 -4.72 -1.16 -3.77
C ALA A 158 -4.72 -0.12 -2.67
N THR A 159 -5.89 0.44 -2.35
CA THR A 159 -5.98 1.62 -1.49
C THR A 159 -7.10 1.49 -0.47
N LEU A 160 -6.86 2.02 0.73
CA LEU A 160 -7.89 2.26 1.75
C LEU A 160 -7.86 3.73 2.14
N LEU A 161 -9.03 4.35 2.24
CA LEU A 161 -9.20 5.74 2.65
C LEU A 161 -10.21 5.85 3.79
N ILE A 162 -9.87 6.65 4.80
CA ILE A 162 -10.76 7.05 5.91
C ILE A 162 -10.78 8.56 6.02
N THR A 163 -11.89 9.13 6.51
CA THR A 163 -12.08 10.59 6.54
C THR A 163 -13.01 11.02 7.66
N GLU A 164 -12.77 12.19 8.26
CA GLU A 164 -13.69 12.78 9.25
C GLU A 164 -15.03 13.20 8.64
N ALA A 165 -15.10 13.31 7.31
CA ALA A 165 -16.35 13.54 6.57
C ALA A 165 -17.33 12.35 6.66
N ASP A 166 -16.82 11.13 6.87
CA ASP A 166 -17.62 9.92 7.04
C ASP A 166 -16.88 8.95 8.00
N VAL A 167 -16.99 9.27 9.29
CA VAL A 167 -16.18 8.72 10.39
C VAL A 167 -16.28 7.21 10.61
N ASP A 168 -17.33 6.57 10.09
CA ASP A 168 -17.62 5.15 10.30
C ASP A 168 -17.38 4.31 9.03
N THR A 169 -16.68 4.88 8.04
CA THR A 169 -16.49 4.28 6.72
C THR A 169 -15.02 4.06 6.37
N ILE A 170 -14.69 2.90 5.82
CA ILE A 170 -13.46 2.69 5.02
C ILE A 170 -13.85 2.58 3.56
N PHE A 171 -13.33 3.49 2.72
CA PHE A 171 -13.40 3.39 1.27
C PHE A 171 -12.23 2.54 0.77
N PHE A 172 -12.46 1.68 -0.23
CA PHE A 172 -11.44 0.78 -0.74
C PHE A 172 -11.52 0.63 -2.26
N ALA A 173 -10.38 0.37 -2.90
CA ALA A 173 -10.31 0.02 -4.31
C ALA A 173 -9.11 -0.87 -4.63
N LYS A 174 -9.25 -1.71 -5.66
CA LYS A 174 -8.21 -2.58 -6.20
C LYS A 174 -8.12 -2.44 -7.73
N HIS A 175 -6.91 -2.24 -8.22
CA HIS A 175 -6.51 -2.31 -9.63
C HIS A 175 -5.04 -2.73 -9.71
N GLY A 176 -4.70 -3.90 -10.25
CA GLY A 176 -3.34 -4.45 -10.32
C GLY A 176 -2.75 -4.96 -8.98
N SER A 177 -2.89 -4.25 -7.86
CA SER A 177 -2.30 -4.66 -6.57
C SER A 177 -3.22 -5.56 -5.72
N PRO A 178 -2.72 -6.54 -4.96
CA PRO A 178 -3.56 -7.43 -4.14
C PRO A 178 -4.26 -6.74 -2.97
N MET A 179 -5.54 -7.07 -2.77
CA MET A 179 -6.35 -6.67 -1.61
C MET A 179 -7.46 -7.71 -1.37
N LEU A 180 -7.76 -7.97 -0.11
CA LEU A 180 -8.85 -8.84 0.31
C LEU A 180 -9.60 -8.26 1.50
N ILE A 181 -10.80 -8.77 1.72
CA ILE A 181 -11.69 -8.42 2.82
C ILE A 181 -11.94 -9.66 3.68
N GLY A 182 -11.56 -9.61 4.95
CA GLY A 182 -11.84 -10.64 5.94
C GLY A 182 -13.07 -10.30 6.77
N PHE A 183 -13.81 -11.32 7.21
CA PHE A 183 -15.04 -11.17 7.98
C PHE A 183 -15.02 -12.06 9.23
N LYS A 184 -15.52 -11.53 10.33
CA LYS A 184 -15.90 -12.31 11.52
C LYS A 184 -16.93 -11.55 12.34
N ASP A 185 -18.10 -12.13 12.53
CA ASP A 185 -19.22 -11.45 13.20
C ASP A 185 -19.49 -10.10 12.50
N ASP A 186 -19.48 -8.99 13.24
CA ASP A 186 -19.62 -7.62 12.71
C ASP A 186 -18.26 -6.96 12.34
N ASP A 187 -17.14 -7.64 12.58
CA ASP A 187 -15.81 -7.14 12.26
C ASP A 187 -15.48 -7.33 10.77
N ILE A 188 -14.95 -6.27 10.16
CA ILE A 188 -14.42 -6.27 8.80
C ILE A 188 -12.93 -5.98 8.86
N PHE A 189 -12.15 -6.80 8.17
CA PHE A 189 -10.70 -6.65 8.03
C PHE A 189 -10.36 -6.40 6.57
N PHE A 190 -9.34 -5.58 6.31
CA PHE A 190 -8.74 -5.44 5.00
C PHE A 190 -7.28 -5.85 5.09
N ALA A 191 -6.77 -6.54 4.07
CA ALA A 191 -5.36 -6.88 4.02
C ALA A 191 -4.85 -7.05 2.59
N SER A 192 -3.55 -6.88 2.42
CA SER A 192 -2.85 -7.16 1.16
C SER A 192 -2.45 -8.64 0.96
N SER A 193 -2.73 -9.50 1.95
CA SER A 193 -2.60 -10.97 1.89
C SER A 193 -3.36 -11.59 3.06
N ASP A 194 -3.48 -12.92 3.13
CA ASP A 194 -4.23 -13.61 4.18
C ASP A 194 -3.59 -13.51 5.58
N THR A 195 -2.26 -13.49 5.67
CA THR A 195 -1.54 -13.62 6.95
C THR A 195 -1.97 -12.66 8.06
N PRO A 196 -2.30 -11.38 7.81
CA PRO A 196 -2.71 -10.43 8.84
C PRO A 196 -4.06 -10.75 9.49
N ILE A 197 -4.91 -11.51 8.79
CA ILE A 197 -6.29 -11.80 9.19
C ILE A 197 -6.50 -13.24 9.67
N ILE A 198 -5.51 -14.13 9.52
CA ILE A 198 -5.59 -15.50 10.03
C ILE A 198 -5.69 -15.51 11.55
N GLY A 199 -6.68 -16.26 12.07
CA GLY A 199 -7.05 -16.29 13.49
C GLY A 199 -7.88 -15.08 13.95
N LYS A 200 -8.04 -14.06 13.09
CA LYS A 200 -8.89 -12.87 13.36
C LYS A 200 -10.20 -12.91 12.58
N ALA A 201 -10.17 -13.37 11.33
CA ALA A 201 -11.32 -13.58 10.46
C ALA A 201 -11.63 -15.09 10.29
N THR A 202 -12.88 -15.41 9.94
CA THR A 202 -13.33 -16.78 9.62
C THR A 202 -13.64 -16.95 8.14
N GLU A 203 -14.05 -15.87 7.48
CA GLU A 203 -14.36 -15.85 6.06
C GLU A 203 -13.55 -14.75 5.37
N VAL A 204 -13.38 -14.88 4.06
CA VAL A 204 -12.62 -13.96 3.22
C VAL A 204 -13.31 -13.76 1.88
N TYR A 205 -13.13 -12.59 1.29
CA TYR A 205 -13.41 -12.28 -0.10
C TYR A 205 -12.16 -11.66 -0.72
N TYR A 206 -11.66 -12.24 -1.80
CA TYR A 206 -10.53 -11.68 -2.54
C TYR A 206 -11.08 -10.75 -3.61
N LEU A 207 -10.66 -9.49 -3.58
CA LEU A 207 -11.15 -8.51 -4.55
C LEU A 207 -10.65 -8.89 -5.95
N GLU A 208 -11.54 -8.84 -6.92
CA GLU A 208 -11.20 -8.90 -8.33
C GLU A 208 -10.63 -7.56 -8.80
N ASP A 209 -9.98 -7.57 -9.97
CA ASP A 209 -9.39 -6.36 -10.51
C ASP A 209 -10.45 -5.37 -11.01
N GLY A 210 -10.30 -4.11 -10.61
CA GLY A 210 -11.29 -3.06 -10.88
C GLY A 210 -12.44 -3.02 -9.87
N GLU A 211 -12.41 -3.84 -8.81
CA GLU A 211 -13.40 -3.77 -7.74
C GLU A 211 -13.08 -2.65 -6.74
N TYR A 212 -14.12 -1.95 -6.31
CA TYR A 212 -14.05 -0.85 -5.35
C TYR A 212 -15.34 -0.74 -4.55
N GLY A 213 -15.32 0.04 -3.48
CA GLY A 213 -16.49 0.14 -2.63
C GLY A 213 -16.21 0.84 -1.31
N TYR A 214 -17.11 0.62 -0.37
CA TYR A 214 -16.96 1.09 0.99
C TYR A 214 -17.51 0.08 1.99
N ALA A 215 -16.93 0.12 3.18
CA ALA A 215 -17.34 -0.65 4.33
C ALA A 215 -17.86 0.29 5.41
N LYS A 216 -19.09 0.06 5.88
CA LYS A 216 -19.77 0.89 6.87
C LYS A 216 -20.71 0.03 7.70
N ASP A 217 -20.74 0.23 9.02
CA ASP A 217 -21.65 -0.47 9.94
C ASP A 217 -21.67 -2.00 9.79
N GLY A 218 -20.48 -2.61 9.64
CA GLY A 218 -20.35 -4.07 9.46
C GLY A 218 -20.84 -4.59 8.09
N LYS A 219 -21.15 -3.70 7.14
CA LYS A 219 -21.59 -4.04 5.78
C LYS A 219 -20.59 -3.57 4.74
N ILE A 220 -20.52 -4.30 3.63
CA ILE A 220 -19.77 -3.93 2.43
C ILE A 220 -20.76 -3.60 1.33
N THR A 221 -20.55 -2.46 0.68
CA THR A 221 -21.14 -2.17 -0.62
C THR A 221 -20.02 -2.23 -1.65
N LEU A 222 -20.14 -3.17 -2.60
CA LEU A 222 -19.12 -3.48 -3.59
C LEU A 222 -19.59 -3.08 -4.98
N PHE A 223 -18.67 -2.57 -5.79
CA PHE A 223 -18.91 -2.14 -7.16
C PHE A 223 -17.82 -2.69 -8.09
N ASP A 224 -18.22 -2.92 -9.33
CA ASP A 224 -17.32 -3.16 -10.46
C ASP A 224 -17.66 -2.20 -11.62
N LYS A 225 -17.13 -2.45 -12.81
CA LYS A 225 -17.42 -1.66 -14.03
C LYS A 225 -18.90 -1.65 -14.45
N ASN A 226 -19.70 -2.61 -13.99
CA ASN A 226 -21.12 -2.76 -14.32
C ASN A 226 -22.05 -2.15 -13.26
N GLY A 227 -21.49 -1.66 -12.14
CA GLY A 227 -22.25 -1.08 -11.04
C GLY A 227 -22.13 -1.89 -9.76
N GLU A 228 -23.16 -1.85 -8.91
CA GLU A 228 -23.17 -2.58 -7.64
C GLU A 228 -23.15 -4.10 -7.87
N LYS A 229 -22.27 -4.80 -7.17
CA LYS A 229 -22.00 -6.23 -7.32
C LYS A 229 -22.24 -6.95 -6.00
N THR A 230 -22.87 -8.13 -6.07
CA THR A 230 -22.93 -9.05 -4.95
C THR A 230 -21.70 -9.95 -4.94
N PHE A 231 -21.27 -10.36 -3.74
CA PHE A 231 -20.11 -11.22 -3.56
C PHE A 231 -20.44 -12.37 -2.62
N THR A 232 -19.68 -13.46 -2.74
CA THR A 232 -19.80 -14.63 -1.87
C THR A 232 -18.50 -14.79 -1.10
N LYS A 233 -18.62 -14.83 0.23
CA LYS A 233 -17.48 -15.09 1.12
C LYS A 233 -17.08 -16.56 1.03
N GLN A 234 -15.80 -16.85 1.18
CA GLN A 234 -15.28 -18.21 1.31
C GLN A 234 -14.61 -18.41 2.66
N ALA A 235 -14.48 -19.66 3.10
CA ALA A 235 -13.79 -19.97 4.34
C ALA A 235 -12.32 -19.55 4.26
N LEU A 236 -11.83 -18.82 5.26
CA LEU A 236 -10.42 -18.44 5.34
C LEU A 236 -9.58 -19.63 5.82
N ALA A 237 -8.40 -19.81 5.22
CA ALA A 237 -7.44 -20.79 5.69
C ALA A 237 -7.03 -20.53 7.15
N THR A 238 -6.99 -21.59 7.96
CA THR A 238 -6.61 -21.49 9.38
C THR A 238 -5.10 -21.56 9.60
N ASP A 239 -4.34 -22.06 8.64
CA ASP A 239 -2.88 -22.19 8.71
C ASP A 239 -2.18 -21.06 7.92
N LYS A 240 -1.42 -20.23 8.64
CA LYS A 240 -0.60 -19.15 8.06
C LYS A 240 0.38 -19.64 7.00
N ALA A 241 1.04 -20.77 7.24
CA ALA A 241 2.03 -21.29 6.30
C ALA A 241 1.36 -21.81 5.01
N MET A 242 0.13 -22.32 5.11
CA MET A 242 -0.66 -22.72 3.94
C MET A 242 -1.15 -21.50 3.16
N ALA A 243 -1.62 -20.47 3.86
CA ALA A 243 -2.12 -19.25 3.21
C ALA A 243 -1.02 -18.47 2.47
N GLN A 244 0.18 -18.39 3.04
CA GLN A 244 1.32 -17.76 2.34
C GLN A 244 1.74 -18.52 1.06
N LYS A 245 1.37 -19.80 0.93
CA LYS A 245 1.64 -20.61 -0.26
C LYS A 245 0.57 -20.46 -1.35
N ASP A 246 -0.53 -19.75 -1.12
CA ASP A 246 -1.52 -19.42 -2.16
C ASP A 246 -1.93 -20.62 -3.06
N GLY A 247 -2.26 -21.75 -2.43
CA GLY A 247 -2.64 -22.98 -3.13
C GLY A 247 -1.48 -23.85 -3.65
N PHE A 248 -0.24 -23.35 -3.63
CA PHE A 248 0.94 -24.13 -4.00
C PHE A 248 1.39 -25.08 -2.89
N ARG A 249 2.10 -26.16 -3.27
CA ARG A 249 2.60 -27.14 -2.31
C ARG A 249 3.82 -26.61 -1.55
N PHE A 250 4.70 -25.89 -2.24
CA PHE A 250 5.95 -25.36 -1.71
C PHE A 250 6.09 -23.86 -1.99
N PHE A 251 6.77 -23.12 -1.11
CA PHE A 251 7.11 -21.71 -1.34
C PHE A 251 7.94 -21.50 -2.60
N MET A 252 8.95 -22.36 -2.81
CA MET A 252 9.78 -22.30 -4.01
C MET A 252 8.97 -22.47 -5.29
N GLU A 253 7.93 -23.31 -5.27
CA GLU A 253 7.03 -23.49 -6.42
C GLU A 253 6.27 -22.19 -6.68
N LYS A 254 5.58 -21.65 -5.65
CA LYS A 254 4.89 -20.36 -5.72
C LYS A 254 5.80 -19.25 -6.27
N GLU A 255 6.97 -19.06 -5.66
CA GLU A 255 7.93 -18.01 -6.03
C GLU A 255 8.44 -18.15 -7.47
N ILE A 256 8.51 -19.36 -8.02
CA ILE A 256 8.84 -19.59 -9.44
C ILE A 256 7.69 -19.11 -10.35
N TYR A 257 6.43 -19.41 -10.01
CA TYR A 257 5.28 -18.96 -10.79
C TYR A 257 5.01 -17.45 -10.67
N GLU A 258 5.40 -16.83 -9.55
CA GLU A 258 5.24 -15.38 -9.31
C GLU A 258 6.28 -14.51 -10.07
N GLN A 259 7.30 -15.10 -10.70
CA GLN A 259 8.41 -14.33 -11.31
C GLN A 259 7.95 -13.29 -12.35
N SER A 260 6.92 -13.58 -13.14
CA SER A 260 6.39 -12.63 -14.13
C SER A 260 5.79 -11.38 -13.46
N GLN A 261 5.00 -11.58 -12.41
CA GLN A 261 4.41 -10.49 -11.64
C GLN A 261 5.51 -9.69 -10.92
N VAL A 262 6.44 -10.37 -10.26
CA VAL A 262 7.56 -9.72 -9.56
C VAL A 262 8.43 -8.91 -10.52
N MET A 263 8.63 -9.37 -11.75
CA MET A 263 9.34 -8.61 -12.78
C MET A 263 8.57 -7.35 -13.17
N ASN A 264 7.26 -7.44 -13.40
CA ASN A 264 6.41 -6.28 -13.67
C ASN A 264 6.44 -5.27 -12.53
N ASP A 265 6.27 -5.72 -11.28
CA ASP A 265 6.35 -4.88 -10.09
C ASP A 265 7.72 -4.20 -9.95
N THR A 266 8.80 -4.85 -10.40
CA THR A 266 10.16 -4.30 -10.36
C THR A 266 10.36 -3.19 -11.40
N MET A 267 9.67 -3.27 -12.54
CA MET A 267 9.76 -2.32 -13.66
C MET A 267 8.73 -1.18 -13.58
N MET A 268 7.58 -1.42 -12.95
CA MET A 268 6.48 -0.47 -12.87
C MET A 268 6.94 0.87 -12.28
N GLY A 269 6.56 1.98 -12.93
CA GLY A 269 6.98 3.34 -12.59
C GLY A 269 8.47 3.64 -12.75
N ARG A 270 9.29 2.70 -13.23
CA ARG A 270 10.74 2.88 -13.46
C ARG A 270 11.13 2.76 -14.93
N VAL A 271 10.40 1.96 -15.70
CA VAL A 271 10.61 1.81 -17.15
C VAL A 271 9.52 2.59 -17.86
N LEU A 272 9.88 3.72 -18.45
CA LEU A 272 8.99 4.55 -19.27
C LEU A 272 9.30 4.32 -20.75
N GLU A 273 8.45 4.84 -21.65
CA GLU A 273 8.60 4.60 -23.10
C GLU A 273 9.98 5.02 -23.65
N ASP A 274 10.56 6.10 -23.12
CA ASP A 274 11.78 6.71 -23.63
C ASP A 274 12.96 6.70 -22.64
N LYS A 275 12.74 6.38 -21.36
CA LYS A 275 13.77 6.44 -20.33
C LYS A 275 13.57 5.43 -19.18
N ILE A 276 14.66 5.21 -18.44
CA ILE A 276 14.61 4.56 -17.13
C ILE A 276 14.64 5.67 -16.07
N GLU A 277 13.68 5.67 -15.16
CA GLU A 277 13.53 6.66 -14.10
C GLU A 277 13.69 6.00 -12.73
N PHE A 278 14.63 6.55 -11.94
CA PHE A 278 14.81 6.20 -10.53
C PHE A 278 14.78 7.51 -9.75
N GLU A 279 13.65 7.85 -9.12
CA GLU A 279 13.49 9.14 -8.43
C GLU A 279 14.50 9.36 -7.29
N GLU A 280 14.98 8.27 -6.69
CA GLU A 280 15.97 8.27 -5.63
C GLU A 280 17.40 8.52 -6.13
N LEU A 281 17.65 8.38 -7.44
CA LEU A 281 18.96 8.55 -8.06
C LEU A 281 18.98 9.83 -8.90
N THR A 282 20.04 10.60 -8.78
CA THR A 282 20.24 11.80 -9.61
C THR A 282 21.36 11.54 -10.59
N GLU A 283 21.34 12.17 -11.78
CA GLU A 283 22.44 12.03 -12.76
C GLU A 283 23.81 12.32 -12.14
N LYS A 284 23.85 13.28 -11.21
CA LYS A 284 25.04 13.64 -10.41
C LYS A 284 25.64 12.47 -9.64
N LEU A 285 24.83 11.50 -9.21
CA LEU A 285 25.33 10.31 -8.51
C LEU A 285 26.24 9.48 -9.41
N PHE A 286 25.94 9.46 -10.72
CA PHE A 286 26.66 8.67 -11.71
C PHE A 286 27.87 9.42 -12.30
N GLU A 287 27.96 10.73 -12.09
CA GLU A 287 29.11 11.52 -12.48
C GLU A 287 30.39 10.99 -11.82
N ASN A 288 31.45 10.81 -12.61
CA ASN A 288 32.77 10.34 -12.16
C ASN A 288 32.82 8.90 -11.59
N ILE A 289 31.78 8.08 -11.79
CA ILE A 289 31.89 6.64 -11.54
C ILE A 289 32.82 6.03 -12.59
N THR A 290 34.01 5.63 -12.15
CA THR A 290 35.05 5.03 -13.01
C THR A 290 35.21 3.53 -12.79
N ASN A 291 34.62 2.98 -11.72
CA ASN A 291 34.66 1.55 -11.42
C ASN A 291 33.48 1.17 -10.53
N ILE A 292 32.87 0.02 -10.79
CA ILE A 292 31.77 -0.54 -9.99
C ILE A 292 32.30 -1.76 -9.20
N LYS A 293 31.96 -1.86 -7.92
CA LYS A 293 32.23 -3.05 -7.09
C LYS A 293 30.93 -3.53 -6.46
N ILE A 294 30.62 -4.80 -6.65
CA ILE A 294 29.45 -5.48 -6.09
C ILE A 294 29.97 -6.48 -5.06
N CYS A 295 29.29 -6.60 -3.92
CA CYS A 295 29.63 -7.59 -2.89
C CYS A 295 28.37 -8.38 -2.55
N ALA A 296 28.40 -9.70 -2.75
CA ALA A 296 27.24 -10.56 -2.55
C ALA A 296 27.68 -12.01 -2.26
N CYS A 297 26.76 -12.82 -1.73
CA CYS A 297 26.96 -14.24 -1.46
C CYS A 297 25.84 -15.08 -2.10
N GLY A 298 26.13 -16.34 -2.43
CA GLY A 298 25.12 -17.30 -2.91
C GLY A 298 24.43 -16.87 -4.20
N THR A 299 23.11 -16.99 -4.28
CA THR A 299 22.33 -16.63 -5.49
C THR A 299 22.48 -15.15 -5.87
N SER A 300 22.62 -14.24 -4.90
CA SER A 300 22.87 -12.82 -5.19
C SER A 300 24.21 -12.58 -5.86
N TYR A 301 25.23 -13.39 -5.55
CA TYR A 301 26.52 -13.36 -6.26
C TYR A 301 26.36 -13.79 -7.72
N HIS A 302 25.56 -14.83 -7.99
CA HIS A 302 25.28 -15.26 -9.36
C HIS A 302 24.55 -14.19 -10.19
N SER A 303 23.56 -13.50 -9.61
CA SER A 303 22.90 -12.36 -10.27
C SER A 303 23.89 -11.22 -10.55
N ALA A 304 24.79 -10.94 -9.61
CA ALA A 304 25.81 -9.90 -9.76
C ALA A 304 26.80 -10.21 -10.88
N LEU A 305 27.19 -11.47 -11.08
CA LEU A 305 28.04 -11.88 -12.21
C LEU A 305 27.40 -11.55 -13.58
N THR A 306 26.11 -11.85 -13.74
CA THR A 306 25.35 -11.49 -14.95
C THR A 306 25.22 -9.97 -15.09
N GLY A 307 24.93 -9.27 -13.99
CA GLY A 307 24.82 -7.81 -13.96
C GLY A 307 26.12 -7.11 -14.34
N ALA A 308 27.26 -7.59 -13.86
CA ALA A 308 28.58 -7.05 -14.19
C ALA A 308 28.86 -7.08 -15.69
N TYR A 309 28.52 -8.19 -16.36
CA TYR A 309 28.65 -8.29 -17.82
C TYR A 309 27.82 -7.23 -18.56
N LEU A 310 26.58 -6.98 -18.13
CA LEU A 310 25.71 -5.97 -18.72
C LEU A 310 26.23 -4.54 -18.46
N LEU A 311 26.65 -4.26 -17.22
CA LEU A 311 27.21 -2.96 -16.84
C LEU A 311 28.47 -2.62 -17.65
N GLU A 312 29.42 -3.54 -17.76
CA GLU A 312 30.62 -3.33 -18.56
C GLU A 312 30.28 -3.15 -20.04
N ARG A 313 29.35 -3.95 -20.57
CA ARG A 313 28.98 -3.91 -21.99
C ARG A 313 28.26 -2.62 -22.36
N MET A 314 27.31 -2.17 -21.54
CA MET A 314 26.43 -1.04 -21.83
C MET A 314 27.02 0.29 -21.35
N ALA A 315 27.45 0.37 -20.10
CA ALA A 315 27.97 1.61 -19.51
C ALA A 315 29.46 1.84 -19.78
N LYS A 316 30.21 0.81 -20.23
CA LYS A 316 31.66 0.87 -20.46
C LYS A 316 32.48 1.22 -19.21
N ILE A 317 31.97 0.86 -18.03
CA ILE A 317 32.63 1.05 -16.74
C ILE A 317 33.10 -0.31 -16.23
N PRO A 318 34.39 -0.47 -15.85
CA PRO A 318 34.90 -1.70 -15.24
C PRO A 318 34.07 -2.12 -14.02
N CYS A 319 33.71 -3.41 -13.94
CA CYS A 319 32.89 -3.95 -12.86
C CYS A 319 33.54 -5.18 -12.20
N GLN A 320 33.57 -5.19 -10.87
CA GLN A 320 34.07 -6.32 -10.07
C GLN A 320 32.97 -6.83 -9.14
N VAL A 321 32.87 -8.14 -8.98
CA VAL A 321 31.92 -8.84 -8.08
C VAL A 321 32.70 -9.69 -7.08
#